data_AF-A0A351FXH0-F1
#
_entry.id   AF-A0A351FXH0-F1
#
_cell.length_a   1.000
_cell.length_b   1.000
_cell.length_c   1.000
_cell.angle_alpha   90.00
_cell.angle_beta   90.00
_cell.angle_gamma   90.00
#
_symmetry.space_group_name_H-M   'P 1'
#
loop_
_entity.id
_entity.type
_entity.pdbx_description
1 polymer ?
#
loop_
_entity_poly.entity_id
_entity_poly.type
_entity_poly.pdbx_seq_one_letter_code
_entity_poly.pdbx_strand_id
1 'polypeptide(L)'
;AAAQVVEFRPTDDQVVQQLLELVTPQERPEIATGMIAALTRSRSPRIGDSVLDAVALLTPSARKAAFGVLLARPETTRALLASAEAGKVQLTELALDQQSALRTHPDEKIKRRAVELLRKGGNLPDPDREKVLQSLLPLTEKTGSVQGGLAVFKKHCAKCHKHNGFGESIGPDLTGMAVHPKHELLTHIIDPSRSVEGNFRIYSVATEDGQILTGMLASESRTSIELIDAEAKRHTILREDIDELRASKKSLMPEGFEKSVKQAEIADLLEYLTHKGRFVPLSIAKIATAISTKGLFHNGDNGADRMIFPDWKPKVFAGVPFLLTDPQGKSTPNLVLLHGPLGSLPPGMPKSVALPCNTRAEKIHLLSGVSGWGFPYSQDKSVSMIVRLHYDDGQVEDHPLINGVHFADYIRRVDVPKSQFAYLLRGQQIRHLFVEPKRDATIEEIAFVKGPDQSAPMIMAVTVERKDPRAAE
;
A
#
# COMPACT_ATOMS: atom_id res chain seq x y z
N ALA A 1 -12.55 -13.61 25.78
CA ALA A 1 -13.86 -13.94 26.37
C ALA A 1 -14.78 -14.64 25.37
N ALA A 2 -15.49 -13.94 24.48
CA ALA A 2 -16.45 -14.57 23.55
C ALA A 2 -15.86 -15.75 22.76
N ALA A 3 -14.72 -15.56 22.08
CA ALA A 3 -14.03 -16.62 21.35
C ALA A 3 -13.67 -17.84 22.20
N GLN A 4 -13.22 -17.62 23.45
CA GLN A 4 -12.87 -18.71 24.37
C GLN A 4 -14.12 -19.49 24.79
N VAL A 5 -15.24 -18.81 25.08
CA VAL A 5 -16.48 -19.48 25.48
C VAL A 5 -17.01 -20.36 24.35
N VAL A 6 -16.98 -19.87 23.11
CA VAL A 6 -17.36 -20.66 21.93
C VAL A 6 -16.41 -21.86 21.76
N GLU A 7 -15.11 -21.68 21.97
CA GLU A 7 -14.12 -22.76 21.87
C GLU A 7 -14.28 -23.84 22.94
N PHE A 8 -14.61 -23.46 24.18
CA PHE A 8 -14.90 -24.42 25.26
C PHE A 8 -16.25 -25.12 25.10
N ARG A 9 -17.21 -24.51 24.41
CA ARG A 9 -18.57 -25.05 24.21
C ARG A 9 -19.00 -24.92 22.73
N PRO A 10 -18.31 -25.63 21.82
CA PRO A 10 -18.46 -25.39 20.38
C PRO A 10 -19.84 -25.76 19.85
N THR A 11 -20.54 -26.70 20.46
CA THR A 11 -21.86 -27.18 20.02
C THR A 11 -23.01 -26.61 20.84
N ASP A 12 -22.77 -25.67 21.76
CA ASP A 12 -23.77 -25.16 22.70
C ASP A 12 -24.56 -24.00 22.06
N ASP A 13 -25.84 -24.27 21.77
CA ASP A 13 -26.75 -23.28 21.20
C ASP A 13 -27.02 -22.09 22.13
N GLN A 14 -26.97 -22.29 23.46
CA GLN A 14 -27.22 -21.21 24.41
C GLN A 14 -26.10 -20.17 24.35
N VAL A 15 -24.86 -20.61 24.16
CA VAL A 15 -23.72 -19.71 23.98
C VAL A 15 -23.91 -18.85 22.73
N VAL A 16 -24.38 -19.43 21.64
CA VAL A 16 -24.68 -18.69 20.40
C VAL A 16 -25.74 -17.63 20.65
N GLN A 17 -26.86 -18.00 21.26
CA GLN A 17 -27.97 -17.08 21.55
C GLN A 17 -27.53 -15.94 22.48
N GLN A 18 -26.85 -16.25 23.58
CA GLN A 18 -26.36 -15.24 24.53
C GLN A 18 -25.41 -14.25 23.87
N LEU A 19 -24.49 -14.71 23.02
CA LEU A 19 -23.58 -13.82 22.31
C LEU A 19 -24.31 -12.92 21.31
N LEU A 20 -25.36 -13.41 20.64
CA LEU A 20 -26.17 -12.60 19.74
C LEU A 20 -27.04 -11.58 20.49
N GLU A 21 -27.61 -11.95 21.64
CA GLU A 21 -28.41 -11.04 22.50
C GLU A 21 -27.58 -9.88 23.06
N LEU A 22 -26.29 -10.09 23.31
CA LEU A 22 -25.36 -9.06 23.75
C LEU A 22 -25.04 -8.03 22.64
N VAL A 23 -25.31 -8.35 21.37
CA VAL A 23 -25.06 -7.42 20.26
C VAL A 23 -26.24 -6.48 20.12
N THR A 24 -26.15 -5.33 20.80
CA THR A 24 -27.18 -4.28 20.74
C THR A 24 -26.68 -3.05 19.97
N PRO A 25 -27.59 -2.16 19.50
CA PRO A 25 -27.21 -0.91 18.85
C PRO A 25 -26.42 0.08 19.74
N GLN A 26 -26.40 -0.14 21.06
CA GLN A 26 -25.69 0.70 22.03
C GLN A 26 -24.22 0.31 22.18
N GLU A 27 -23.84 -0.88 21.72
CA GLU A 27 -22.47 -1.37 21.83
C GLU A 27 -21.54 -0.71 20.83
N ARG A 28 -20.25 -0.64 21.20
CA ARG A 28 -19.22 -0.18 20.29
C ARG A 28 -19.10 -1.14 19.09
N PRO A 29 -19.01 -0.64 17.84
CA PRO A 29 -18.95 -1.49 16.65
C PRO A 29 -17.86 -2.56 16.68
N GLU A 30 -16.71 -2.27 17.29
CA GLU A 30 -15.58 -3.20 17.41
C GLU A 30 -15.91 -4.38 18.33
N ILE A 31 -16.71 -4.15 19.37
CA ILE A 31 -17.15 -5.20 20.30
C ILE A 31 -18.21 -6.07 19.63
N ALA A 32 -19.22 -5.45 19.02
CA ALA A 32 -20.29 -6.15 18.31
C ALA A 32 -19.74 -7.06 17.20
N THR A 33 -18.85 -6.53 16.36
CA THR A 33 -18.21 -7.30 15.28
C THR A 33 -17.32 -8.42 15.83
N GLY A 34 -16.58 -8.17 16.92
CA GLY A 34 -15.77 -9.20 17.58
C GLY A 34 -16.57 -10.33 18.20
N MET A 35 -17.73 -10.04 18.81
CA MET A 35 -18.64 -11.05 19.37
C MET A 35 -19.21 -11.94 18.26
N ILE A 36 -19.65 -11.35 17.15
CA ILE A 36 -20.16 -12.12 16.01
C ILE A 36 -19.05 -12.95 15.38
N ALA A 37 -17.87 -12.38 15.16
CA ALA A 37 -16.74 -13.10 14.57
C ALA A 37 -16.27 -14.28 15.45
N ALA A 38 -16.50 -14.25 16.76
CA ALA A 38 -16.23 -15.38 17.64
C ALA A 38 -17.10 -16.62 17.30
N LEU A 39 -18.32 -16.40 16.80
CA LEU A 39 -19.26 -17.46 16.43
C LEU A 39 -18.80 -18.28 15.22
N THR A 40 -17.82 -17.81 14.43
CA THR A 40 -17.21 -18.58 13.34
C THR A 40 -16.69 -19.95 13.81
N ARG A 41 -16.23 -20.05 15.06
CA ARG A 41 -15.72 -21.29 15.66
C ARG A 41 -16.82 -22.22 16.17
N SER A 42 -18.08 -21.77 16.19
CA SER A 42 -19.19 -22.58 16.65
C SER A 42 -19.49 -23.72 15.66
N ARG A 43 -19.83 -24.87 16.21
CA ARG A 43 -20.34 -26.07 15.55
C ARG A 43 -21.78 -26.40 15.99
N SER A 44 -22.47 -25.42 16.59
CA SER A 44 -23.90 -25.54 16.91
C SER A 44 -24.69 -25.83 15.63
N PRO A 45 -25.58 -26.83 15.60
CA PRO A 45 -26.43 -27.09 14.45
C PRO A 45 -27.36 -25.92 14.11
N ARG A 46 -27.70 -25.07 15.09
CA ARG A 46 -28.62 -23.93 14.96
C ARG A 46 -27.94 -22.60 14.70
N ILE A 47 -26.61 -22.57 14.57
CA ILE A 47 -25.86 -21.32 14.35
C ILE A 47 -26.32 -20.58 13.08
N GLY A 48 -26.57 -21.31 11.99
CA GLY A 48 -27.00 -20.72 10.72
C GLY A 48 -28.31 -19.96 10.86
N ASP A 49 -29.33 -20.62 11.40
CA ASP A 49 -30.65 -20.01 11.61
C ASP A 49 -30.60 -18.88 12.63
N SER A 50 -29.87 -19.07 13.74
CA SER A 50 -29.75 -18.04 14.80
C SER A 50 -29.09 -16.76 14.29
N VAL A 51 -28.03 -16.90 13.49
CA VAL A 51 -27.35 -15.74 12.89
C VAL A 51 -28.27 -15.08 11.86
N LEU A 52 -28.94 -15.86 11.00
CA LEU A 52 -29.88 -15.33 10.00
C LEU A 52 -31.04 -14.56 10.61
N ASP A 53 -31.60 -15.03 11.72
CA ASP A 53 -32.67 -14.34 12.45
C ASP A 53 -32.19 -13.00 13.04
N ALA A 54 -30.92 -12.93 13.45
CA ALA A 54 -30.32 -11.70 13.97
C ALA A 54 -29.93 -10.70 12.86
N VAL A 55 -29.60 -11.14 11.64
CA VAL A 55 -29.06 -10.29 10.54
C VAL A 55 -29.82 -8.98 10.36
N ALA A 56 -31.16 -9.03 10.39
CA ALA A 56 -32.02 -7.87 10.16
C ALA A 56 -31.85 -6.77 11.24
N LEU A 57 -31.53 -7.16 12.47
CA LEU A 57 -31.38 -6.27 13.63
C LEU A 57 -29.97 -5.69 13.77
N LEU A 58 -28.99 -6.22 13.02
CA LEU A 58 -27.60 -5.83 13.10
C LEU A 58 -27.29 -4.55 12.32
N THR A 59 -26.36 -3.75 12.86
CA THR A 59 -25.74 -2.62 12.15
C THR A 59 -24.96 -3.10 10.92
N PRO A 60 -24.65 -2.24 9.94
CA PRO A 60 -23.96 -2.66 8.71
C PRO A 60 -22.63 -3.41 8.95
N SER A 61 -21.81 -2.95 9.90
CA SER A 61 -20.54 -3.61 10.23
C SER A 61 -20.75 -4.98 10.89
N ALA A 62 -21.70 -5.08 11.82
CA ALA A 62 -22.05 -6.33 12.47
C ALA A 62 -22.67 -7.33 11.50
N ARG A 63 -23.51 -6.85 10.56
CA ARG A 63 -24.08 -7.65 9.48
C ARG A 63 -23.01 -8.24 8.57
N LYS A 64 -21.98 -7.44 8.21
CA LYS A 64 -20.82 -7.97 7.46
C LYS A 64 -20.16 -9.14 8.20
N ALA A 65 -19.92 -8.98 9.51
CA ALA A 65 -19.34 -10.05 10.34
C ALA A 65 -20.25 -11.30 10.39
N ALA A 66 -21.56 -11.11 10.47
CA ALA A 66 -22.54 -12.20 10.49
C ALA A 66 -22.52 -13.01 9.20
N PHE A 67 -22.44 -12.36 8.05
CA PHE A 67 -22.24 -13.05 6.78
C PHE A 67 -20.90 -13.80 6.71
N GLY A 68 -19.84 -13.27 7.34
CA GLY A 68 -18.58 -13.99 7.51
C GLY A 68 -18.75 -15.30 8.28
N VAL A 69 -19.55 -15.31 9.36
CA VAL A 69 -19.89 -16.53 10.11
C VAL A 69 -20.66 -17.51 9.22
N LEU A 70 -21.66 -17.02 8.47
CA LEU A 70 -22.48 -17.87 7.61
C LEU A 70 -21.68 -18.50 6.46
N LEU A 71 -20.65 -17.83 5.96
CA LEU A 71 -19.79 -18.30 4.87
C LEU A 71 -18.64 -19.20 5.34
N ALA A 72 -18.40 -19.30 6.65
CA ALA A 72 -17.27 -20.04 7.18
C ALA A 72 -17.41 -21.56 7.07
N ARG A 73 -18.63 -22.09 6.94
CA ARG A 73 -18.90 -23.53 6.89
C ARG A 73 -19.89 -23.87 5.77
N PRO A 74 -19.82 -25.08 5.17
CA PRO A 74 -20.77 -25.50 4.15
C PRO A 74 -22.22 -25.50 4.64
N GLU A 75 -22.47 -25.93 5.89
CA GLU A 75 -23.81 -26.07 6.47
C GLU A 75 -24.50 -24.71 6.60
N THR A 76 -23.79 -23.74 7.18
CA THR A 76 -24.28 -22.37 7.35
C THR A 76 -24.39 -21.64 6.01
N THR A 77 -23.50 -21.94 5.06
CA THR A 77 -23.58 -21.37 3.72
C THR A 77 -24.82 -21.87 3.00
N ARG A 78 -25.15 -23.16 3.12
CA ARG A 78 -26.39 -23.73 2.58
C ARG A 78 -27.63 -23.09 3.20
N ALA A 79 -27.61 -22.80 4.51
CA ALA A 79 -28.70 -22.09 5.19
C ALA A 79 -28.86 -20.65 4.64
N LEU A 80 -27.75 -19.92 4.45
CA LEU A 80 -27.76 -18.59 3.84
C LEU A 80 -28.37 -18.61 2.43
N LEU A 81 -27.96 -19.55 1.57
CA LEU A 81 -28.50 -19.67 0.21
C LEU A 81 -29.99 -20.05 0.21
N ALA A 82 -30.42 -20.91 1.14
CA ALA A 82 -31.84 -21.24 1.30
C ALA A 82 -32.67 -20.04 1.77
N SER A 83 -32.13 -19.25 2.71
CA SER A 83 -32.75 -18.01 3.18
C SER A 83 -32.87 -16.97 2.06
N ALA A 84 -31.85 -16.90 1.19
CA ALA A 84 -31.87 -16.04 0.02
C ALA A 84 -32.91 -16.48 -1.03
N GLU A 85 -33.07 -17.78 -1.27
CA GLU A 85 -34.14 -18.32 -2.12
C GLU A 85 -35.53 -18.02 -1.58
N ALA A 86 -35.70 -18.06 -0.26
CA ALA A 86 -36.94 -17.70 0.41
C ALA A 86 -37.19 -16.18 0.45
N GLY A 87 -36.28 -15.35 -0.10
CA GLY A 87 -36.40 -13.90 -0.13
C GLY A 87 -36.20 -13.21 1.22
N LYS A 88 -35.72 -13.92 2.25
CA LYS A 88 -35.47 -13.36 3.58
C LYS A 88 -34.17 -12.55 3.64
N VAL A 89 -33.20 -12.90 2.79
CA VAL A 89 -31.90 -12.21 2.67
C VAL A 89 -31.62 -11.93 1.20
N GLN A 90 -31.16 -10.72 0.89
CA GLN A 90 -30.71 -10.43 -0.47
C GLN A 90 -29.19 -10.60 -0.56
N LEU A 91 -28.71 -11.41 -1.53
CA LEU A 91 -27.27 -11.58 -1.75
C LEU A 91 -26.57 -10.29 -2.21
N THR A 92 -27.33 -9.24 -2.61
CA THR A 92 -26.83 -7.88 -2.82
C THR A 92 -26.20 -7.26 -1.57
N GLU A 93 -26.61 -7.70 -0.38
CA GLU A 93 -26.13 -7.18 0.91
C GLU A 93 -24.72 -7.69 1.26
N LEU A 94 -24.27 -8.76 0.59
CA LEU A 94 -22.93 -9.30 0.76
C LEU A 94 -21.90 -8.36 0.16
N ALA A 95 -20.75 -8.24 0.83
CA ALA A 95 -19.60 -7.54 0.28
C ALA A 95 -19.05 -8.27 -0.97
N LEU A 96 -18.32 -7.56 -1.84
CA LEU A 96 -17.80 -8.15 -3.09
C LEU A 96 -16.90 -9.37 -2.83
N ASP A 97 -16.11 -9.31 -1.77
CA ASP A 97 -15.28 -10.42 -1.27
C ASP A 97 -16.13 -11.64 -0.90
N GLN A 98 -17.18 -11.47 -0.10
CA GLN A 98 -18.14 -12.51 0.27
C GLN A 98 -18.87 -13.12 -0.94
N GLN A 99 -19.27 -12.29 -1.91
CA GLN A 99 -19.84 -12.78 -3.17
C GLN A 99 -18.82 -13.54 -4.01
N SER A 100 -17.55 -13.14 -3.99
CA SER A 100 -16.46 -13.88 -4.63
C SER A 100 -16.29 -15.26 -4.00
N ALA A 101 -16.23 -15.33 -2.66
CA ALA A 101 -16.09 -16.58 -1.91
C ALA A 101 -17.20 -17.59 -2.24
N LEU A 102 -18.46 -17.13 -2.39
CA LEU A 102 -19.57 -17.96 -2.83
C LEU A 102 -19.40 -18.51 -4.26
N ARG A 103 -18.91 -17.69 -5.19
CA ARG A 103 -18.70 -18.08 -6.61
C ARG A 103 -17.53 -19.03 -6.80
N THR A 104 -16.56 -18.99 -5.88
CA THR A 104 -15.36 -19.84 -5.91
C THR A 104 -15.41 -20.94 -4.85
N HIS A 105 -16.57 -21.18 -4.24
CA HIS A 105 -16.71 -22.13 -3.15
C HIS A 105 -16.26 -23.55 -3.57
N PRO A 106 -15.53 -24.31 -2.72
CA PRO A 106 -14.99 -25.63 -3.07
C PRO A 106 -16.06 -26.72 -3.26
N ASP A 107 -17.19 -26.63 -2.54
CA ASP A 107 -18.39 -27.45 -2.80
C ASP A 107 -19.11 -26.96 -4.07
N GLU A 108 -19.10 -27.81 -5.10
CA GLU A 108 -19.72 -27.53 -6.40
C GLU A 108 -21.24 -27.31 -6.34
N LYS A 109 -21.96 -27.92 -5.38
CA LYS A 109 -23.41 -27.68 -5.22
C LYS A 109 -23.68 -26.28 -4.69
N ILE A 110 -22.93 -25.86 -3.67
CA ILE A 110 -23.00 -24.51 -3.09
C ILE A 110 -22.65 -23.47 -4.17
N LYS A 111 -21.54 -23.67 -4.87
CA LYS A 111 -21.08 -22.80 -5.95
C LYS A 111 -22.13 -22.62 -7.04
N ARG A 112 -22.68 -23.72 -7.58
CA ARG A 112 -23.71 -23.66 -8.64
C ARG A 112 -24.94 -22.89 -8.18
N ARG A 113 -25.44 -23.18 -6.98
CA ARG A 113 -26.62 -22.54 -6.40
C ARG A 113 -26.39 -21.05 -6.13
N ALA A 114 -25.22 -20.70 -5.60
CA ALA A 114 -24.85 -19.30 -5.37
C ALA A 114 -24.73 -18.50 -6.68
N VAL A 115 -24.12 -19.07 -7.72
CA VAL A 115 -24.03 -18.43 -9.05
C VAL A 115 -25.42 -18.19 -9.64
N GLU A 116 -26.34 -19.15 -9.50
CA GLU A 116 -27.72 -18.98 -9.95
C GLU A 116 -28.43 -17.83 -9.24
N LEU A 117 -28.32 -17.75 -7.91
CA LEU A 117 -28.97 -16.72 -7.11
C LEU A 117 -28.37 -15.33 -7.35
N LEU A 118 -27.04 -15.22 -7.44
CA LEU A 118 -26.36 -13.97 -7.78
C LEU A 118 -26.73 -13.49 -9.18
N ARG A 119 -26.93 -14.40 -10.13
CA ARG A 119 -27.42 -14.07 -11.48
C ARG A 119 -28.85 -13.53 -11.43
N LYS A 120 -29.76 -14.19 -10.69
CA LYS A 120 -31.15 -13.72 -10.52
C LYS A 120 -31.22 -12.33 -9.86
N GLY A 121 -30.33 -12.05 -8.90
CA GLY A 121 -30.21 -10.75 -8.24
C GLY A 121 -29.45 -9.67 -9.02
N GLY A 122 -28.95 -9.97 -10.24
CA GLY A 122 -28.23 -9.00 -11.06
C GLY A 122 -26.79 -8.67 -10.61
N ASN A 123 -26.25 -9.38 -9.62
CA ASN A 123 -24.94 -9.06 -9.02
C ASN A 123 -23.78 -9.88 -9.57
N LEU A 124 -24.04 -10.91 -10.39
CA LEU A 124 -22.96 -11.60 -11.07
C LEU A 124 -22.21 -10.60 -11.95
N PRO A 125 -20.89 -10.40 -11.77
CA PRO A 125 -20.11 -9.61 -12.72
C PRO A 125 -20.33 -10.17 -14.12
N ASP A 126 -20.42 -9.29 -15.11
CA ASP A 126 -20.63 -9.74 -16.49
C ASP A 126 -19.49 -10.72 -16.84
N PRO A 127 -19.79 -11.95 -17.29
CA PRO A 127 -18.76 -12.91 -17.66
C PRO A 127 -17.89 -12.39 -18.81
N ASP A 128 -18.42 -11.50 -19.64
CA ASP A 128 -17.65 -10.78 -20.66
C ASP A 128 -17.02 -9.52 -20.04
N ARG A 129 -15.89 -9.72 -19.36
CA ARG A 129 -15.11 -8.60 -18.78
C ARG A 129 -14.62 -7.62 -19.84
N GLU A 130 -14.36 -8.10 -21.06
CA GLU A 130 -13.91 -7.26 -22.17
C GLU A 130 -15.01 -6.26 -22.56
N LYS A 131 -16.26 -6.70 -22.66
CA LYS A 131 -17.41 -5.81 -22.90
C LYS A 131 -17.57 -4.75 -21.81
N VAL A 132 -17.41 -5.12 -20.54
CA VAL A 132 -17.48 -4.16 -19.42
C VAL A 132 -16.36 -3.13 -19.53
N LEU A 133 -15.13 -3.58 -19.78
CA LEU A 133 -13.99 -2.70 -20.00
C LEU A 133 -14.25 -1.73 -21.14
N GLN A 134 -14.70 -2.20 -22.30
CA GLN A 134 -15.04 -1.35 -23.44
C GLN A 134 -16.09 -0.29 -23.11
N SER A 135 -17.09 -0.63 -22.30
CA SER A 135 -18.11 0.35 -21.87
C SER A 135 -17.56 1.44 -20.94
N LEU A 136 -16.47 1.16 -20.22
CA LEU A 136 -15.85 2.06 -19.24
C LEU A 136 -14.61 2.78 -19.79
N LEU A 137 -14.02 2.33 -20.90
CA LEU A 137 -12.89 2.99 -21.55
C LEU A 137 -13.08 4.49 -21.77
N PRO A 138 -14.26 5.01 -22.18
CA PRO A 138 -14.47 6.45 -22.33
C PRO A 138 -14.29 7.25 -21.03
N LEU A 139 -14.33 6.62 -19.85
CA LEU A 139 -14.03 7.28 -18.58
C LEU A 139 -12.54 7.60 -18.42
N THR A 140 -11.67 6.88 -19.12
CA THR A 140 -10.22 7.09 -19.04
C THR A 140 -9.80 8.41 -19.67
N GLU A 141 -10.61 8.95 -20.58
CA GLU A 141 -10.40 10.25 -21.22
C GLU A 141 -10.96 11.41 -20.39
N LYS A 142 -11.77 11.12 -19.36
CA LYS A 142 -12.35 12.15 -18.49
C LYS A 142 -11.39 12.54 -17.37
N THR A 143 -11.43 13.82 -17.02
CA THR A 143 -10.78 14.34 -15.81
C THR A 143 -11.70 14.12 -14.61
N GLY A 144 -11.19 13.43 -13.60
CA GLY A 144 -11.89 13.20 -12.33
C GLY A 144 -11.49 14.19 -11.24
N SER A 145 -12.04 14.02 -10.05
CA SER A 145 -11.64 14.70 -8.82
C SER A 145 -10.62 13.88 -8.06
N VAL A 146 -9.45 14.46 -7.78
CA VAL A 146 -8.40 13.83 -6.94
C VAL A 146 -8.92 13.56 -5.52
N GLN A 147 -9.69 14.50 -4.96
CA GLN A 147 -10.26 14.36 -3.62
C GLN A 147 -11.36 13.28 -3.60
N GLY A 148 -12.18 13.22 -4.64
CA GLY A 148 -13.17 12.15 -4.84
C GLY A 148 -12.47 10.79 -4.93
N GLY A 149 -11.41 10.72 -5.73
CA GLY A 149 -10.64 9.49 -5.93
C GLY A 149 -9.94 9.00 -4.67
N LEU A 150 -9.42 9.91 -3.85
CA LEU A 150 -8.88 9.58 -2.53
C LEU A 150 -9.96 8.96 -1.62
N ALA A 151 -11.20 9.45 -1.66
CA ALA A 151 -12.29 8.88 -0.87
C ALA A 151 -12.64 7.47 -1.34
N VAL A 152 -12.68 7.23 -2.66
CA VAL A 152 -12.90 5.91 -3.24
C VAL A 152 -11.75 4.97 -2.88
N PHE A 153 -10.50 5.42 -3.02
CA PHE A 153 -9.30 4.67 -2.64
C PHE A 153 -9.35 4.24 -1.18
N LYS A 154 -9.64 5.17 -0.26
CA LYS A 154 -9.78 4.89 1.18
C LYS A 154 -10.81 3.81 1.47
N LYS A 155 -11.94 3.85 0.77
CA LYS A 155 -13.08 2.96 1.02
C LYS A 155 -12.86 1.56 0.45
N HIS A 156 -12.25 1.44 -0.74
CA HIS A 156 -12.20 0.21 -1.51
C HIS A 156 -10.80 -0.38 -1.68
N CYS A 157 -9.77 0.44 -1.85
CA CYS A 157 -8.42 -0.01 -2.24
C CYS A 157 -7.46 -0.08 -1.04
N ALA A 158 -7.57 0.84 -0.09
CA ALA A 158 -6.64 1.00 1.03
C ALA A 158 -6.58 -0.19 1.99
N LYS A 159 -7.59 -1.08 1.95
CA LYS A 159 -7.62 -2.32 2.73
C LYS A 159 -6.54 -3.31 2.32
N CYS A 160 -6.12 -3.27 1.05
CA CYS A 160 -5.15 -4.20 0.50
C CYS A 160 -3.92 -3.49 -0.06
N HIS A 161 -4.08 -2.27 -0.56
CA HIS A 161 -3.04 -1.52 -1.26
C HIS A 161 -2.59 -0.29 -0.48
N LYS A 162 -1.29 -0.04 -0.54
CA LYS A 162 -0.66 1.17 -0.04
C LYS A 162 -0.58 2.21 -1.15
N HIS A 163 -0.72 3.49 -0.82
CA HIS A 163 -0.46 4.61 -1.72
C HIS A 163 0.00 5.82 -0.90
N ASN A 164 1.18 6.37 -1.20
CA ASN A 164 1.82 7.47 -0.47
C ASN A 164 1.90 7.23 1.04
N GLY A 165 2.20 6.00 1.46
CA GLY A 165 2.30 5.66 2.88
C GLY A 165 0.97 5.30 3.56
N PHE A 166 -0.16 5.42 2.88
CA PHE A 166 -1.50 5.15 3.42
C PHE A 166 -2.09 3.85 2.87
N GLY A 167 -2.67 3.02 3.74
CA GLY A 167 -3.24 1.70 3.40
C GLY A 167 -2.37 0.53 3.85
N GLU A 168 -2.79 -0.69 3.51
CA GLU A 168 -2.14 -1.95 3.90
C GLU A 168 -1.21 -2.50 2.81
N SER A 169 -0.33 -3.44 3.17
CA SER A 169 0.65 -4.06 2.26
C SER A 169 0.33 -5.54 2.01
N ILE A 170 -0.85 -5.78 1.42
CA ILE A 170 -1.31 -7.13 1.02
C ILE A 170 -1.18 -7.30 -0.49
N GLY A 171 -1.72 -6.34 -1.24
CA GLY A 171 -1.43 -6.15 -2.65
C GLY A 171 -0.18 -5.29 -2.85
N PRO A 172 0.25 -5.11 -4.10
CA PRO A 172 1.36 -4.23 -4.44
C PRO A 172 1.14 -2.79 -3.97
N ASP A 173 2.22 -2.11 -3.60
CA ASP A 173 2.20 -0.68 -3.31
C ASP A 173 1.90 0.10 -4.61
N LEU A 174 0.82 0.86 -4.59
CA LEU A 174 0.36 1.66 -5.72
C LEU A 174 1.01 3.05 -5.76
N THR A 175 1.92 3.35 -4.82
CA THR A 175 2.74 4.56 -4.86
C THR A 175 3.56 4.59 -6.14
N GLY A 176 3.37 5.63 -6.96
CA GLY A 176 4.08 5.79 -8.24
C GLY A 176 3.35 5.17 -9.44
N MET A 177 2.14 4.59 -9.27
CA MET A 177 1.33 4.10 -10.38
C MET A 177 0.87 5.17 -11.38
N ALA A 178 1.12 6.44 -11.07
CA ALA A 178 0.88 7.55 -11.98
C ALA A 178 1.72 7.51 -13.27
N VAL A 179 2.74 6.66 -13.35
CA VAL A 179 3.48 6.42 -14.61
C VAL A 179 2.66 5.62 -15.62
N HIS A 180 1.68 4.82 -15.18
CA HIS A 180 0.81 4.03 -16.05
C HIS A 180 -0.38 4.86 -16.55
N PRO A 181 -0.82 4.67 -17.80
CA PRO A 181 -1.99 5.34 -18.34
C PRO A 181 -3.29 4.83 -17.70
N LYS A 182 -4.32 5.69 -17.65
CA LYS A 182 -5.62 5.39 -17.03
C LYS A 182 -6.29 4.11 -17.57
N HIS A 183 -6.16 3.80 -18.86
CA HIS A 183 -6.78 2.61 -19.46
C HIS A 183 -6.14 1.29 -18.98
N GLU A 184 -4.84 1.30 -18.72
CA GLU A 184 -4.12 0.15 -18.17
C GLU A 184 -4.58 -0.10 -16.72
N LEU A 185 -4.61 0.96 -15.90
CA LEU A 185 -5.12 0.87 -14.52
C LEU A 185 -6.58 0.43 -14.46
N LEU A 186 -7.43 0.95 -15.36
CA LEU A 186 -8.83 0.51 -15.47
C LEU A 186 -8.92 -0.99 -15.76
N THR A 187 -8.05 -1.52 -16.63
CA THR A 187 -8.02 -2.94 -16.95
C THR A 187 -7.74 -3.78 -15.70
N HIS A 188 -6.73 -3.42 -14.92
CA HIS A 188 -6.40 -4.13 -13.67
C HIS A 188 -7.49 -4.00 -12.59
N ILE A 189 -8.18 -2.86 -12.53
CA ILE A 189 -9.25 -2.63 -11.54
C ILE A 189 -10.51 -3.44 -11.87
N ILE A 190 -10.88 -3.51 -13.15
CA ILE A 190 -12.12 -4.14 -13.59
C ILE A 190 -11.92 -5.64 -13.86
N ASP A 191 -10.75 -6.06 -14.34
CA ASP A 191 -10.43 -7.46 -14.62
C ASP A 191 -9.14 -7.90 -13.88
N PRO A 192 -9.18 -7.95 -12.54
CA PRO A 192 -8.00 -8.28 -11.74
C PRO A 192 -7.51 -9.72 -11.95
N SER A 193 -8.35 -10.60 -12.51
CA SER A 193 -8.00 -11.99 -12.81
C SER A 193 -7.32 -12.18 -14.17
N ARG A 194 -7.23 -11.13 -15.00
CA ARG A 194 -6.61 -11.21 -16.35
C ARG A 194 -5.14 -11.58 -16.32
N SER A 195 -4.42 -11.05 -15.34
CA SER A 195 -3.01 -11.33 -15.12
C SER A 195 -2.75 -11.39 -13.62
N VAL A 196 -2.62 -12.60 -13.08
CA VAL A 196 -2.40 -12.84 -11.65
C VAL A 196 -1.07 -13.53 -11.48
N GLU A 197 -0.10 -12.82 -10.89
CA GLU A 197 1.14 -13.45 -10.45
C GLU A 197 0.82 -14.55 -9.43
N GLY A 198 1.62 -15.64 -9.42
CA GLY A 198 1.36 -16.80 -8.58
C GLY A 198 1.11 -16.46 -7.10
N ASN A 199 1.82 -15.45 -6.59
CA ASN A 199 1.76 -15.03 -5.19
C ASN A 199 0.46 -14.32 -4.80
N PHE A 200 -0.35 -13.82 -5.75
CA PHE A 200 -1.61 -13.12 -5.47
C PHE A 200 -2.87 -13.97 -5.75
N ARG A 201 -2.68 -15.27 -6.02
CA ARG A 201 -3.78 -16.21 -6.26
C ARG A 201 -4.50 -16.56 -4.97
N ILE A 202 -5.80 -16.77 -5.08
CA ILE A 202 -6.62 -17.28 -3.99
C ILE A 202 -6.32 -18.76 -3.76
N TYR A 203 -6.19 -19.14 -2.50
CA TYR A 203 -6.22 -20.49 -1.97
C TYR A 203 -7.47 -20.66 -1.11
N SER A 204 -8.12 -21.83 -1.24
CA SER A 204 -9.20 -22.27 -0.35
C SER A 204 -8.69 -23.45 0.46
N VAL A 205 -8.77 -23.33 1.78
CA VAL A 205 -8.43 -24.37 2.76
C VAL A 205 -9.71 -24.87 3.40
N ALA A 206 -10.00 -26.16 3.26
CA ALA A 206 -10.93 -26.85 4.11
C ALA A 206 -10.15 -27.44 5.29
N THR A 207 -10.58 -27.13 6.51
CA THR A 207 -9.97 -27.67 7.73
C THR A 207 -10.69 -28.95 8.18
N GLU A 208 -10.01 -29.80 8.95
CA GLU A 208 -10.61 -31.02 9.53
C GLU A 208 -11.83 -30.72 10.40
N ASP A 209 -11.85 -29.55 11.04
CA ASP A 209 -12.99 -29.10 11.84
C ASP A 209 -14.16 -28.57 11.00
N GLY A 210 -14.05 -28.57 9.67
CA GLY A 210 -15.10 -28.24 8.70
C GLY A 210 -15.23 -26.76 8.35
N GLN A 211 -14.23 -25.93 8.66
CA GLN A 211 -14.20 -24.53 8.21
C GLN A 211 -13.62 -24.41 6.81
N ILE A 212 -14.08 -23.42 6.06
CA ILE A 212 -13.54 -23.04 4.77
C ILE A 212 -12.92 -21.66 4.91
N LEU A 213 -11.61 -21.60 4.80
CA LEU A 213 -10.84 -20.37 4.79
C LEU A 213 -10.40 -20.07 3.37
N THR A 214 -10.59 -18.83 2.92
CA THR A 214 -10.21 -18.39 1.57
C THR A 214 -9.34 -17.16 1.66
N GLY A 215 -8.18 -17.19 1.02
CA GLY A 215 -7.21 -16.09 1.08
C GLY A 215 -5.99 -16.31 0.21
N MET A 216 -5.07 -15.36 0.22
CA MET A 216 -3.76 -15.47 -0.42
C MET A 216 -2.76 -16.15 0.50
N LEU A 217 -1.87 -16.99 -0.03
CA LEU A 217 -0.80 -17.62 0.75
C LEU A 217 0.29 -16.60 1.06
N ALA A 218 0.43 -16.22 2.33
CA ALA A 218 1.40 -15.23 2.80
C ALA A 218 2.73 -15.86 3.20
N SER A 219 2.68 -17.04 3.83
CA SER A 219 3.86 -17.81 4.18
C SER A 219 3.52 -19.30 4.28
N GLU A 220 4.51 -20.16 4.06
CA GLU A 220 4.41 -21.59 4.34
C GLU A 220 5.68 -22.10 5.01
N SER A 221 5.53 -22.98 6.01
CA SER A 221 6.63 -23.62 6.72
C SER A 221 6.57 -25.14 6.51
N ARG A 222 7.15 -25.97 7.38
CA ARG A 222 6.91 -27.43 7.39
C ARG A 222 5.66 -27.82 8.17
N THR A 223 5.23 -26.99 9.12
CA THR A 223 4.18 -27.32 10.10
C THR A 223 2.92 -26.48 9.91
N SER A 224 3.00 -25.34 9.24
CA SER A 224 1.89 -24.41 9.09
C SER A 224 1.89 -23.69 7.75
N ILE A 225 0.72 -23.19 7.37
CA ILE A 225 0.55 -22.18 6.33
C ILE A 225 -0.12 -20.95 6.93
N GLU A 226 0.14 -19.80 6.33
CA GLU A 226 -0.49 -18.54 6.68
C GLU A 226 -1.27 -17.98 5.49
N LEU A 227 -2.57 -17.79 5.66
CA LEU A 227 -3.42 -17.14 4.68
C LEU A 227 -3.74 -15.71 5.08
N ILE A 228 -3.80 -14.79 4.12
CA ILE A 228 -4.38 -13.45 4.29
C ILE A 228 -5.70 -13.43 3.53
N ASP A 229 -6.81 -13.21 4.24
CA ASP A 229 -8.13 -13.09 3.61
C ASP A 229 -8.37 -11.70 2.98
N ALA A 230 -9.52 -11.52 2.33
CA ALA A 230 -9.89 -10.27 1.67
C ALA A 230 -10.18 -9.12 2.66
N GLU A 231 -10.24 -9.43 3.96
CA GLU A 231 -10.42 -8.52 5.09
C GLU A 231 -9.11 -8.11 5.73
N ALA A 232 -7.97 -8.46 5.12
CA ALA A 232 -6.63 -8.21 5.66
C ALA A 232 -6.29 -9.00 6.94
N LYS A 233 -7.04 -10.07 7.25
CA LYS A 233 -6.81 -10.88 8.44
C LYS A 233 -5.92 -12.08 8.09
N ARG A 234 -4.91 -12.29 8.95
CA ARG A 234 -3.99 -13.43 8.88
C ARG A 234 -4.58 -14.62 9.62
N HIS A 235 -4.57 -15.78 8.97
CA HIS A 235 -4.99 -17.06 9.51
C HIS A 235 -3.83 -18.03 9.43
N THR A 236 -3.28 -18.39 10.59
CA THR A 236 -2.27 -19.45 10.69
C THR A 236 -2.97 -20.78 10.89
N ILE A 237 -2.74 -21.73 10.00
CA ILE A 237 -3.39 -23.03 9.98
C ILE A 237 -2.29 -24.08 10.07
N LEU A 238 -2.38 -25.00 11.03
CA LEU A 238 -1.44 -26.11 11.12
C LEU A 238 -1.74 -27.09 10.00
N ARG A 239 -0.70 -27.69 9.40
CA ARG A 239 -0.88 -28.64 8.29
C ARG A 239 -1.66 -29.88 8.69
N GLU A 240 -1.61 -30.26 9.96
CA GLU A 240 -2.40 -31.37 10.51
C GLU A 240 -3.89 -31.06 10.57
N ASP A 241 -4.28 -29.78 10.63
CA ASP A 241 -5.68 -29.35 10.63
C ASP A 241 -6.25 -29.17 9.21
N ILE A 242 -5.46 -29.40 8.16
CA ILE A 242 -5.88 -29.19 6.76
C ILE A 242 -6.41 -30.51 6.19
N ASP A 243 -7.70 -30.52 5.86
CA ASP A 243 -8.33 -31.60 5.10
C ASP A 243 -8.04 -31.42 3.60
N GLU A 244 -8.21 -30.20 3.07
CA GLU A 244 -7.98 -29.92 1.65
C GLU A 244 -7.42 -28.51 1.41
N LEU A 245 -6.45 -28.41 0.49
CA LEU A 245 -5.91 -27.13 0.00
C LEU A 245 -6.05 -27.06 -1.52
N ARG A 246 -6.81 -26.08 -2.02
CA ARG A 246 -7.01 -25.85 -3.47
C ARG A 246 -6.56 -24.45 -3.88
N ALA A 247 -5.72 -24.38 -4.91
CA ALA A 247 -5.35 -23.12 -5.55
C ALA A 247 -6.36 -22.73 -6.66
N SER A 248 -6.77 -21.47 -6.67
CA SER A 248 -7.60 -20.88 -7.72
C SER A 248 -6.74 -20.15 -8.76
N LYS A 249 -7.29 -19.97 -9.96
CA LYS A 249 -6.71 -19.09 -10.99
C LYS A 249 -7.12 -17.62 -10.81
N LYS A 250 -8.00 -17.33 -9.85
CA LYS A 250 -8.54 -16.00 -9.57
C LYS A 250 -7.65 -15.20 -8.62
N SER A 251 -7.66 -13.88 -8.78
CA SER A 251 -7.00 -12.92 -7.89
C SER A 251 -7.76 -12.80 -6.57
N LEU A 252 -7.05 -12.46 -5.47
CA LEU A 252 -7.69 -12.06 -4.21
C LEU A 252 -8.51 -10.78 -4.36
N MET A 253 -8.14 -9.90 -5.32
CA MET A 253 -8.90 -8.70 -5.62
C MET A 253 -10.26 -9.07 -6.23
N PRO A 254 -11.40 -8.68 -5.62
CA PRO A 254 -12.72 -9.08 -6.09
C PRO A 254 -13.10 -8.48 -7.45
N GLU A 255 -13.78 -9.28 -8.28
CA GLU A 255 -14.44 -8.81 -9.51
C GLU A 255 -15.79 -8.15 -9.21
N GLY A 256 -16.21 -7.20 -10.06
CA GLY A 256 -17.50 -6.51 -9.93
C GLY A 256 -17.43 -5.13 -9.29
N PHE A 257 -16.22 -4.53 -9.23
CA PHE A 257 -16.02 -3.18 -8.70
C PHE A 257 -16.96 -2.15 -9.36
N GLU A 258 -17.19 -2.26 -10.67
CA GLU A 258 -18.06 -1.38 -11.45
C GLU A 258 -19.53 -1.34 -10.98
N LYS A 259 -19.97 -2.38 -10.25
CA LYS A 259 -21.33 -2.44 -9.67
C LYS A 259 -21.40 -1.79 -8.29
N SER A 260 -20.25 -1.61 -7.64
CA SER A 260 -20.15 -1.08 -6.27
C SER A 260 -19.88 0.43 -6.20
N VAL A 261 -19.49 1.04 -7.33
CA VAL A 261 -19.18 2.46 -7.45
C VAL A 261 -19.84 3.06 -8.69
N LYS A 262 -20.09 4.37 -8.65
CA LYS A 262 -20.60 5.11 -9.82
C LYS A 262 -19.49 5.30 -10.85
N GLN A 263 -19.84 5.45 -12.12
CA GLN A 263 -18.85 5.73 -13.18
C GLN A 263 -18.01 6.98 -12.92
N ALA A 264 -18.58 8.02 -12.30
CA ALA A 264 -17.84 9.21 -11.89
C ALA A 264 -16.78 8.89 -10.82
N GLU A 265 -17.10 8.01 -9.86
CA GLU A 265 -16.16 7.56 -8.83
C GLU A 265 -15.01 6.73 -9.42
N ILE A 266 -15.25 5.98 -10.50
CA ILE A 266 -14.20 5.29 -11.25
C ILE A 266 -13.26 6.31 -11.91
N ALA A 267 -13.81 7.32 -12.59
CA ALA A 267 -13.00 8.38 -13.21
C ALA A 267 -12.20 9.16 -12.15
N ASP A 268 -12.80 9.45 -11.00
CA ASP A 268 -12.14 10.08 -9.86
C ASP A 268 -11.01 9.22 -9.29
N LEU A 269 -11.23 7.92 -9.10
CA LEU A 269 -10.20 6.98 -8.65
C LEU A 269 -9.03 6.92 -9.63
N LEU A 270 -9.33 6.80 -10.93
CA LEU A 270 -8.32 6.82 -11.99
C LEU A 270 -7.55 8.14 -11.99
N GLU A 271 -8.24 9.27 -11.83
CA GLU A 271 -7.58 10.57 -11.67
C GLU A 271 -6.66 10.53 -10.46
N TYR A 272 -7.11 10.16 -9.28
CA TYR A 272 -6.28 10.10 -8.07
C TYR A 272 -5.03 9.21 -8.22
N LEU A 273 -5.19 8.01 -8.79
CA LEU A 273 -4.07 7.06 -9.01
C LEU A 273 -3.09 7.56 -10.08
N THR A 274 -3.59 8.34 -11.06
CA THR A 274 -2.76 8.95 -12.11
C THR A 274 -2.38 10.40 -11.83
N HIS A 275 -2.81 10.95 -10.69
CA HIS A 275 -2.61 12.34 -10.35
C HIS A 275 -1.16 12.54 -9.96
N LYS A 276 -0.35 12.91 -10.93
CA LYS A 276 0.96 13.49 -10.67
C LYS A 276 0.71 14.94 -10.25
N GLY A 277 0.53 15.15 -8.95
CA GLY A 277 0.37 16.49 -8.38
C GLY A 277 1.53 17.42 -8.72
N ARG A 278 1.44 18.70 -8.30
CA ARG A 278 2.54 19.68 -8.47
C ARG A 278 3.88 19.12 -8.00
N PHE A 279 3.88 18.28 -6.97
CA PHE A 279 5.07 17.62 -6.45
C PHE A 279 4.98 16.10 -6.65
N VAL A 280 6.07 15.52 -7.15
CA VAL A 280 6.26 14.08 -7.35
C VAL A 280 7.45 13.64 -6.51
N PRO A 281 7.22 13.08 -5.30
CA PRO A 281 8.28 12.47 -4.52
C PRO A 281 8.87 11.28 -5.27
N LEU A 282 10.20 11.23 -5.42
CA LEU A 282 10.90 10.12 -6.06
C LEU A 282 11.48 9.20 -5.00
N SER A 283 11.23 7.90 -5.11
CA SER A 283 11.78 6.91 -4.19
C SER A 283 13.27 6.70 -4.44
N ILE A 284 14.10 6.92 -3.41
CA ILE A 284 15.54 6.67 -3.48
C ILE A 284 15.92 5.22 -3.13
N ALA A 285 14.97 4.35 -2.79
CA ALA A 285 15.24 3.02 -2.24
C ALA A 285 16.16 2.16 -3.13
N LYS A 286 16.05 2.28 -4.46
CA LYS A 286 16.89 1.53 -5.42
C LYS A 286 18.31 2.10 -5.57
N ILE A 287 18.53 3.34 -5.16
CA ILE A 287 19.80 4.07 -5.34
C ILE A 287 20.50 4.38 -4.01
N ALA A 288 19.86 4.06 -2.88
CA ALA A 288 20.42 4.29 -1.55
C ALA A 288 21.68 3.43 -1.36
N THR A 289 22.73 4.06 -0.85
CA THR A 289 24.09 3.47 -0.73
C THR A 289 24.47 3.18 0.72
N ALA A 290 23.77 3.78 1.68
CA ALA A 290 24.05 3.66 3.10
C ALA A 290 22.78 3.51 3.94
N ILE A 291 22.96 2.98 5.14
CA ILE A 291 21.90 2.82 6.15
C ILE A 291 22.07 3.93 7.18
N SER A 292 21.16 4.90 7.19
CA SER A 292 21.24 6.10 8.04
C SER A 292 21.25 5.83 9.55
N THR A 293 20.81 4.64 9.98
CA THR A 293 20.79 4.18 11.38
C THR A 293 22.06 3.43 11.81
N LYS A 294 23.03 3.25 10.91
CA LYS A 294 24.39 2.76 11.17
C LYS A 294 25.39 3.92 11.14
N GLY A 295 26.57 3.72 11.75
CA GLY A 295 27.63 4.74 11.75
C GLY A 295 28.08 5.04 10.33
N LEU A 296 27.98 6.31 9.92
CA LEU A 296 28.27 6.74 8.55
C LEU A 296 29.73 7.14 8.33
N PHE A 297 30.47 7.51 9.38
CA PHE A 297 31.81 8.09 9.26
C PHE A 297 32.84 7.46 10.21
N HIS A 298 32.38 6.86 11.31
CA HIS A 298 33.22 6.20 12.32
C HIS A 298 32.92 4.69 12.39
N ASN A 299 33.80 3.95 13.07
CA ASN A 299 33.61 2.52 13.27
C ASN A 299 32.55 2.25 14.35
N GLY A 300 31.49 1.54 13.98
CA GLY A 300 30.45 1.04 14.89
C GLY A 300 29.07 1.66 14.68
N ASP A 301 28.02 0.87 14.88
CA ASP A 301 26.64 1.26 14.51
C ASP A 301 25.89 2.09 15.58
N ASN A 302 26.56 2.46 16.67
CA ASN A 302 25.95 3.15 17.81
C ASN A 302 26.51 4.56 18.02
N GLY A 303 27.31 5.06 17.08
CA GLY A 303 27.89 6.40 17.12
C GLY A 303 26.87 7.54 16.98
N ALA A 304 27.37 8.76 17.15
CA ALA A 304 26.61 10.00 16.94
C ALA A 304 26.47 10.39 15.46
N ASP A 305 27.14 9.66 14.57
CA ASP A 305 27.23 9.88 13.13
C ASP A 305 26.11 9.17 12.36
N ARG A 306 24.88 9.28 12.87
CA ARG A 306 23.68 8.64 12.31
C ARG A 306 22.63 9.68 11.97
N MET A 307 21.87 9.44 10.90
CA MET A 307 20.88 10.38 10.38
C MET A 307 19.46 9.84 10.61
N ILE A 308 19.00 9.87 11.85
CA ILE A 308 17.76 9.19 12.28
C ILE A 308 16.63 10.20 12.47
N PHE A 309 15.55 10.05 11.71
CA PHE A 309 14.30 10.77 11.93
C PHE A 309 13.52 10.18 13.12
N PRO A 310 12.67 10.97 13.80
CA PRO A 310 11.77 10.45 14.84
C PRO A 310 10.84 9.33 14.33
N ASP A 311 10.46 9.41 13.06
CA ASP A 311 9.67 8.44 12.32
C ASP A 311 9.97 8.56 10.81
N TRP A 312 9.74 7.47 10.07
CA TRP A 312 9.98 7.39 8.62
C TRP A 312 8.75 7.72 7.78
N LYS A 313 7.73 8.38 8.36
CA LYS A 313 6.55 8.82 7.58
C LYS A 313 6.95 9.97 6.63
N PRO A 314 6.16 10.22 5.57
CA PRO A 314 6.39 11.35 4.68
C PRO A 314 6.54 12.66 5.45
N LYS A 315 7.47 13.50 4.99
CA LYS A 315 7.78 14.80 5.59
C LYS A 315 7.37 15.93 4.66
N VAL A 316 7.01 17.09 5.20
CA VAL A 316 6.65 18.27 4.39
C VAL A 316 7.46 19.45 4.86
N PHE A 317 8.27 20.02 3.96
CA PHE A 317 9.05 21.21 4.24
C PHE A 317 8.65 22.33 3.28
N ALA A 318 8.24 23.48 3.80
CA ALA A 318 7.79 24.63 3.01
C ALA A 318 6.74 24.28 1.93
N GLY A 319 5.83 23.34 2.23
CA GLY A 319 4.80 22.87 1.30
C GLY A 319 5.24 21.77 0.33
N VAL A 320 6.53 21.41 0.31
CA VAL A 320 7.08 20.34 -0.55
C VAL A 320 7.04 19.01 0.21
N PRO A 321 6.31 17.99 -0.29
CA PRO A 321 6.26 16.66 0.32
C PRO A 321 7.49 15.83 -0.06
N PHE A 322 8.08 15.12 0.90
CA PHE A 322 9.20 14.21 0.72
C PHE A 322 8.83 12.82 1.22
N LEU A 323 9.15 11.80 0.43
CA LEU A 323 9.01 10.40 0.82
C LEU A 323 10.35 9.91 1.38
N LEU A 324 10.34 9.51 2.66
CA LEU A 324 11.49 8.87 3.28
C LEU A 324 11.43 7.36 3.04
N THR A 325 12.60 6.72 2.92
CA THR A 325 12.72 5.27 2.91
C THR A 325 12.93 4.76 4.34
N ASP A 326 12.11 3.81 4.78
CA ASP A 326 12.27 3.15 6.09
C ASP A 326 13.42 2.13 6.02
N PRO A 327 14.47 2.25 6.84
CA PRO A 327 15.60 1.33 6.86
C PRO A 327 15.29 -0.03 7.51
N GLN A 328 14.06 -0.21 8.04
CA GLN A 328 13.63 -1.40 8.79
C GLN A 328 14.63 -1.77 9.88
N GLY A 329 14.92 -0.78 10.74
CA GLY A 329 16.01 -0.87 11.70
C GLY A 329 17.36 -0.60 11.05
N LYS A 330 18.14 -1.64 10.80
CA LYS A 330 19.53 -1.59 10.28
C LYS A 330 19.72 -2.47 9.03
N SER A 331 18.63 -2.77 8.33
CA SER A 331 18.59 -3.85 7.32
C SER A 331 18.63 -3.34 5.89
N THR A 332 18.02 -2.17 5.63
CA THR A 332 17.82 -1.67 4.27
C THR A 332 18.50 -0.31 4.08
N PRO A 333 19.29 -0.10 3.01
CA PRO A 333 19.78 1.22 2.64
C PRO A 333 18.64 2.21 2.44
N ASN A 334 18.80 3.40 3.01
CA ASN A 334 17.77 4.44 2.98
C ASN A 334 18.33 5.86 2.85
N LEU A 335 19.64 5.98 2.66
CA LEU A 335 20.36 7.22 2.46
C LEU A 335 21.29 7.05 1.26
N VAL A 336 21.38 8.05 0.40
CA VAL A 336 22.47 8.16 -0.57
C VAL A 336 23.61 8.91 0.10
N LEU A 337 24.69 8.21 0.39
CA LEU A 337 26.00 8.75 0.74
C LEU A 337 26.93 8.57 -0.46
N LEU A 338 27.50 9.65 -0.97
CA LEU A 338 28.50 9.58 -2.04
C LEU A 338 29.91 9.44 -1.49
N HIS A 339 30.83 9.03 -2.38
CA HIS A 339 32.25 8.87 -2.09
C HIS A 339 32.85 10.08 -1.36
N GLY A 340 33.69 9.83 -0.36
CA GLY A 340 34.57 10.81 0.26
C GLY A 340 35.88 10.14 0.69
N PRO A 341 37.03 10.84 0.66
CA PRO A 341 38.33 10.21 0.96
C PRO A 341 38.54 9.90 2.45
N LEU A 342 37.65 10.34 3.34
CA LEU A 342 37.80 10.26 4.79
C LEU A 342 36.73 9.34 5.40
N GLY A 343 37.03 8.78 6.58
CA GLY A 343 36.14 7.89 7.34
C GLY A 343 36.18 6.43 6.91
N SER A 344 35.35 5.61 7.55
CA SER A 344 35.29 4.16 7.33
C SER A 344 34.41 3.77 6.13
N LEU A 345 33.22 4.37 6.02
CA LEU A 345 32.24 4.05 4.98
C LEU A 345 32.39 4.87 3.69
N PRO A 346 32.59 6.22 3.72
CA PRO A 346 32.58 7.04 2.51
C PRO A 346 33.59 6.64 1.43
N PRO A 347 34.81 6.15 1.73
CA PRO A 347 35.75 5.76 0.68
C PRO A 347 35.23 4.62 -0.21
N GLY A 348 34.38 3.74 0.32
CA GLY A 348 33.75 2.64 -0.42
C GLY A 348 32.44 3.00 -1.13
N MET A 349 31.93 4.22 -0.94
CA MET A 349 30.69 4.66 -1.58
C MET A 349 30.90 5.04 -3.05
N PRO A 350 29.86 4.94 -3.91
CA PRO A 350 29.98 5.30 -5.32
C PRO A 350 30.20 6.80 -5.51
N LYS A 351 30.87 7.16 -6.62
CA LYS A 351 31.03 8.56 -7.05
C LYS A 351 29.81 9.10 -7.80
N SER A 352 28.87 8.24 -8.20
CA SER A 352 27.66 8.65 -8.89
C SER A 352 26.55 7.65 -8.62
N VAL A 353 25.32 8.13 -8.48
CA VAL A 353 24.09 7.33 -8.51
C VAL A 353 23.06 8.03 -9.41
N ALA A 354 22.14 7.27 -9.98
CA ALA A 354 21.21 7.75 -11.00
C ALA A 354 19.77 7.38 -10.63
N LEU A 355 18.89 8.37 -10.58
CA LEU A 355 17.49 8.25 -10.19
C LEU A 355 16.57 8.46 -11.40
N PRO A 356 15.75 7.47 -11.79
CA PRO A 356 14.74 7.66 -12.82
C PRO A 356 13.72 8.75 -12.46
N CYS A 357 13.39 9.63 -13.41
CA CYS A 357 12.52 10.79 -13.21
C CYS A 357 11.35 10.82 -14.20
N ASN A 358 11.62 10.69 -15.51
CA ASN A 358 10.65 10.71 -16.61
C ASN A 358 9.60 11.84 -16.54
N THR A 359 10.02 13.05 -16.14
CA THR A 359 9.11 14.17 -15.85
C THR A 359 9.74 15.52 -16.21
N ARG A 360 8.93 16.48 -16.71
CA ARG A 360 9.32 17.89 -16.82
C ARG A 360 9.24 18.56 -15.45
N ALA A 361 10.31 19.21 -15.04
CA ALA A 361 10.44 19.78 -13.71
C ALA A 361 10.62 21.31 -13.77
N GLU A 362 9.89 22.03 -12.92
CA GLU A 362 10.19 23.43 -12.58
C GLU A 362 11.33 23.47 -11.56
N LYS A 363 11.30 22.59 -10.56
CA LYS A 363 12.35 22.45 -9.53
C LYS A 363 12.57 21.00 -9.15
N ILE A 364 13.80 20.68 -8.76
CA ILE A 364 14.14 19.41 -8.12
C ILE A 364 14.55 19.72 -6.69
N HIS A 365 13.68 19.38 -5.75
CA HIS A 365 13.91 19.59 -4.32
C HIS A 365 14.62 18.39 -3.70
N LEU A 366 15.52 18.68 -2.76
CA LEU A 366 16.34 17.71 -2.07
C LEU A 366 16.27 17.94 -0.55
N LEU A 367 15.98 16.89 0.22
CA LEU A 367 16.41 16.81 1.61
C LEU A 367 17.86 16.33 1.62
N SER A 368 18.78 17.29 1.64
CA SER A 368 20.22 17.12 1.46
C SER A 368 20.95 18.32 2.09
N GLY A 369 21.90 18.93 1.38
CA GLY A 369 22.65 20.11 1.81
C GLY A 369 23.55 19.88 3.01
N VAL A 370 23.85 18.61 3.31
CA VAL A 370 24.76 18.23 4.39
C VAL A 370 25.77 17.19 3.93
N SER A 371 26.98 17.26 4.46
CA SER A 371 28.07 16.35 4.13
C SER A 371 28.94 16.06 5.35
N GLY A 372 29.64 14.92 5.32
CA GLY A 372 30.79 14.69 6.21
C GLY A 372 31.95 15.61 5.82
N TRP A 373 32.64 16.19 6.81
CA TRP A 373 33.74 17.15 6.63
C TRP A 373 33.36 18.38 5.79
N GLY A 374 32.07 18.77 5.84
CA GLY A 374 31.55 19.95 5.15
C GLY A 374 31.88 21.25 5.89
N PHE A 375 31.46 22.38 5.34
CA PHE A 375 31.63 23.68 5.99
C PHE A 375 31.00 23.72 7.40
N PRO A 376 31.71 24.20 8.44
CA PRO A 376 32.94 24.99 8.39
C PRO A 376 34.24 24.18 8.58
N TYR A 377 34.19 22.84 8.62
CA TYR A 377 35.40 22.01 8.73
C TYR A 377 36.31 22.23 7.53
N SER A 378 35.78 22.03 6.32
CA SER A 378 36.40 22.51 5.09
C SER A 378 35.84 23.90 4.74
N GLN A 379 36.72 24.89 4.60
CA GLN A 379 36.34 26.26 4.24
C GLN A 379 36.42 26.52 2.73
N ASP A 380 36.92 25.56 1.96
CA ASP A 380 37.05 25.68 0.51
C ASP A 380 35.67 25.70 -0.14
N LYS A 381 35.44 26.68 -1.02
CA LYS A 381 34.23 26.80 -1.83
C LYS A 381 34.34 25.92 -3.09
N SER A 382 34.48 24.62 -2.88
CA SER A 382 34.57 23.60 -3.91
C SER A 382 33.22 22.95 -4.21
N VAL A 383 33.08 22.33 -5.39
CA VAL A 383 31.88 21.56 -5.73
C VAL A 383 31.87 20.26 -4.93
N SER A 384 30.84 20.07 -4.10
CA SER A 384 30.61 18.86 -3.30
C SER A 384 29.83 17.82 -4.07
N MET A 385 28.81 18.25 -4.80
CA MET A 385 27.93 17.38 -5.57
C MET A 385 27.43 18.11 -6.81
N ILE A 386 27.27 17.41 -7.92
CA ILE A 386 26.63 17.91 -9.14
C ILE A 386 25.30 17.16 -9.26
N VAL A 387 24.21 17.91 -9.39
CA VAL A 387 22.94 17.34 -9.85
C VAL A 387 22.93 17.44 -11.37
N ARG A 388 23.06 16.29 -12.02
CA ARG A 388 23.13 16.16 -13.47
C ARG A 388 21.79 15.66 -14.01
N LEU A 389 21.20 16.40 -14.92
CA LEU A 389 19.92 16.07 -15.54
C LEU A 389 20.18 15.48 -16.92
N HIS A 390 19.69 14.27 -17.15
CA HIS A 390 19.69 13.62 -18.47
C HIS A 390 18.29 13.77 -19.06
N TYR A 391 18.22 14.37 -20.25
CA TYR A 391 16.97 14.65 -20.95
C TYR A 391 16.66 13.57 -21.99
N ASP A 392 15.38 13.45 -22.36
CA ASP A 392 14.87 12.52 -23.37
C ASP A 392 15.41 12.78 -24.79
N ASP A 393 15.91 13.98 -25.04
CA ASP A 393 16.61 14.37 -26.27
C ASP A 393 18.11 14.04 -26.26
N GLY A 394 18.60 13.33 -25.24
CA GLY A 394 20.00 12.95 -25.06
C GLY A 394 20.92 14.07 -24.55
N GLN A 395 20.39 15.28 -24.30
CA GLN A 395 21.17 16.37 -23.72
C GLN A 395 21.39 16.18 -22.22
N VAL A 396 22.42 16.84 -21.70
CA VAL A 396 22.79 16.79 -20.29
C VAL A 396 22.95 18.20 -19.72
N GLU A 397 22.47 18.42 -18.50
CA GLU A 397 22.62 19.69 -17.77
C GLU A 397 23.18 19.47 -16.36
N ASP A 398 24.23 20.21 -16.01
CA ASP A 398 24.89 20.12 -14.70
C ASP A 398 24.54 21.31 -13.79
N HIS A 399 24.13 20.99 -12.56
CA HIS A 399 23.93 21.95 -11.47
C HIS A 399 24.94 21.68 -10.35
N PRO A 400 26.09 22.39 -10.32
CA PRO A 400 27.09 22.23 -9.28
C PRO A 400 26.62 22.82 -7.94
N LEU A 401 26.68 22.01 -6.89
CA LEU A 401 26.38 22.38 -5.51
C LEU A 401 27.69 22.48 -4.71
N ILE A 402 27.88 23.67 -4.13
CA ILE A 402 29.16 24.11 -3.56
C ILE A 402 29.16 24.00 -2.02
N ASN A 403 30.26 23.52 -1.44
CA ASN A 403 30.51 23.52 0.00
C ASN A 403 30.51 24.95 0.59
N GLY A 404 29.88 25.15 1.75
CA GLY A 404 29.73 26.47 2.38
C GLY A 404 28.74 27.41 1.68
N VAL A 405 28.14 26.98 0.56
CA VAL A 405 27.07 27.71 -0.14
C VAL A 405 25.77 26.93 -0.10
N HIS A 406 25.81 25.66 -0.52
CA HIS A 406 24.67 24.74 -0.54
C HIS A 406 24.82 23.67 0.54
N PHE A 407 26.05 23.20 0.75
CA PHE A 407 26.38 22.16 1.72
C PHE A 407 27.00 22.73 3.00
N ALA A 408 26.64 22.13 4.13
CA ALA A 408 27.25 22.35 5.43
C ALA A 408 27.57 21.01 6.12
N ASP A 409 28.34 21.04 7.19
CA ASP A 409 28.59 19.83 7.98
C ASP A 409 27.32 19.34 8.67
N TYR A 410 27.11 18.04 8.72
CA TYR A 410 25.91 17.42 9.27
C TYR A 410 25.85 17.42 10.81
N ILE A 411 26.99 17.47 11.52
CA ILE A 411 27.09 17.19 12.96
C ILE A 411 26.38 18.21 13.86
N ARG A 412 26.13 19.41 13.36
CA ARG A 412 25.51 20.52 14.09
C ARG A 412 24.86 21.49 13.13
N ARG A 413 23.96 22.35 13.62
CA ARG A 413 23.37 23.40 12.81
C ARG A 413 24.43 24.41 12.35
N VAL A 414 24.52 24.59 11.04
CA VAL A 414 25.38 25.56 10.36
C VAL A 414 24.60 26.09 9.19
N ASP A 415 24.42 27.41 9.12
CA ASP A 415 23.67 28.04 8.04
C ASP A 415 24.57 28.42 6.86
N VAL A 416 24.07 28.13 5.66
CA VAL A 416 24.73 28.45 4.38
C VAL A 416 23.71 29.10 3.42
N PRO A 417 24.13 29.99 2.51
CA PRO A 417 23.21 30.87 1.77
C PRO A 417 22.14 30.19 0.89
N LYS A 418 22.44 29.05 0.26
CA LYS A 418 21.57 28.42 -0.77
C LYS A 418 20.94 27.10 -0.30
N SER A 419 20.91 26.85 1.00
CA SER A 419 20.10 25.78 1.57
C SER A 419 19.50 26.23 2.90
N GLN A 420 18.33 25.71 3.25
CA GLN A 420 17.61 26.05 4.47
C GLN A 420 17.66 24.89 5.45
N PHE A 421 17.78 25.16 6.74
CA PHE A 421 17.64 24.13 7.75
C PHE A 421 16.23 23.51 7.68
N ALA A 422 16.13 22.18 7.57
CA ALA A 422 14.87 21.48 7.42
C ALA A 422 14.45 20.73 8.70
N TYR A 423 15.27 19.79 9.17
CA TYR A 423 14.96 18.98 10.35
C TYR A 423 16.19 18.74 11.24
N LEU A 424 15.92 18.53 12.53
CA LEU A 424 16.89 18.06 13.51
C LEU A 424 16.79 16.53 13.66
N LEU A 425 17.90 15.82 13.48
CA LEU A 425 18.01 14.37 13.54
C LEU A 425 18.90 13.98 14.71
N ARG A 426 18.35 13.90 15.93
CA ARG A 426 19.09 13.52 17.16
C ARG A 426 20.40 14.31 17.39
N GLY A 427 20.41 15.59 17.02
CA GLY A 427 21.56 16.50 17.15
C GLY A 427 22.24 16.83 15.82
N GLN A 428 22.02 16.02 14.79
CA GLN A 428 22.48 16.27 13.43
C GLN A 428 21.47 17.15 12.68
N GLN A 429 21.90 17.84 11.63
CA GLN A 429 21.02 18.61 10.76
C GLN A 429 20.80 17.90 9.43
N ILE A 430 19.64 18.10 8.84
CA ILE A 430 19.38 17.90 7.41
C ILE A 430 18.79 19.20 6.85
N ARG A 431 19.17 19.55 5.62
CA ARG A 431 18.79 20.82 4.99
C ARG A 431 17.91 20.55 3.77
N HIS A 432 17.22 21.60 3.34
CA HIS A 432 16.46 21.64 2.10
C HIS A 432 17.18 22.55 1.10
N LEU A 433 17.28 22.10 -0.13
CA LEU A 433 17.70 22.91 -1.26
C LEU A 433 16.98 22.45 -2.53
N PHE A 434 17.09 23.22 -3.59
CA PHE A 434 16.57 22.83 -4.90
C PHE A 434 17.50 23.25 -6.02
N VAL A 435 17.37 22.59 -7.17
CA VAL A 435 17.92 23.04 -8.45
C VAL A 435 16.78 23.32 -9.41
N GLU A 436 16.96 24.30 -10.28
CA GLU A 436 15.98 24.73 -11.29
C GLU A 436 16.53 24.32 -12.66
N PRO A 437 15.93 23.33 -13.34
CA PRO A 437 16.30 22.97 -14.70
C PRO A 437 16.19 24.19 -15.61
N LYS A 438 17.21 24.45 -16.43
CA LYS A 438 17.19 25.57 -17.39
C LYS A 438 16.41 25.25 -18.65
N ARG A 439 16.20 23.95 -18.94
CA ARG A 439 15.50 23.46 -20.13
C ARG A 439 14.07 23.06 -19.79
N ASP A 440 13.17 23.33 -20.73
CA ASP A 440 11.79 22.83 -20.68
C ASP A 440 11.66 21.53 -21.49
N ALA A 441 12.32 20.48 -21.00
CA ALA A 441 12.35 19.16 -21.61
C ALA A 441 12.11 18.08 -20.55
N THR A 442 11.75 16.86 -20.97
CA THR A 442 11.51 15.76 -20.05
C THR A 442 12.85 15.28 -19.50
N ILE A 443 12.99 15.24 -18.18
CA ILE A 443 14.17 14.69 -17.52
C ILE A 443 13.93 13.19 -17.38
N GLU A 444 14.68 12.36 -18.11
CA GLU A 444 14.63 10.90 -17.98
C GLU A 444 15.26 10.45 -16.66
N GLU A 445 16.41 11.00 -16.31
CA GLU A 445 17.22 10.58 -15.18
C GLU A 445 17.90 11.77 -14.48
N ILE A 446 17.96 11.71 -13.14
CA ILE A 446 18.68 12.66 -12.29
C ILE A 446 19.87 11.92 -11.68
N ALA A 447 21.09 12.26 -12.12
CA ALA A 447 22.33 11.74 -11.59
C ALA A 447 22.90 12.65 -10.49
N PHE A 448 23.29 12.06 -9.36
CA PHE A 448 23.99 12.73 -8.28
C PHE A 448 25.45 12.35 -8.33
N VAL A 449 26.28 13.27 -8.82
CA VAL A 449 27.71 13.03 -9.07
C VAL A 449 28.56 13.71 -8.01
N LYS A 450 29.51 12.97 -7.43
CA LYS A 450 30.46 13.48 -6.45
C LYS A 450 31.38 14.51 -7.12
N GLY A 451 31.46 15.72 -6.54
CA GLY A 451 32.41 16.74 -6.98
C GLY A 451 33.85 16.44 -6.53
N PRO A 452 34.84 17.26 -6.93
CA PRO A 452 36.25 17.00 -6.68
C PRO A 452 36.69 17.22 -5.23
N ASP A 453 35.82 17.71 -4.34
CA ASP A 453 36.18 18.04 -2.96
C ASP A 453 36.36 16.82 -2.03
N GLN A 454 36.78 17.07 -0.80
CA GLN A 454 36.96 16.02 0.22
C GLN A 454 35.71 15.71 1.03
N SER A 455 34.59 16.43 0.80
CA SER A 455 33.37 16.21 1.55
C SER A 455 32.71 14.89 1.16
N ALA A 456 31.80 14.39 2.00
CA ALA A 456 30.97 13.22 1.69
C ALA A 456 29.48 13.61 1.71
N PRO A 457 28.90 14.04 0.57
CA PRO A 457 27.54 14.57 0.53
C PRO A 457 26.47 13.49 0.71
N MET A 458 25.37 13.88 1.35
CA MET A 458 24.25 13.01 1.70
C MET A 458 22.93 13.50 1.09
N ILE A 459 22.11 12.56 0.61
CA ILE A 459 20.75 12.82 0.11
C ILE A 459 19.79 11.83 0.80
N MET A 460 18.75 12.37 1.41
CA MET A 460 17.75 11.61 2.15
C MET A 460 16.44 11.43 1.38
N ALA A 461 16.06 12.41 0.57
CA ALA A 461 14.86 12.33 -0.26
C ALA A 461 14.92 13.34 -1.41
N VAL A 462 14.22 13.00 -2.49
CA VAL A 462 14.14 13.82 -3.71
C VAL A 462 12.68 14.03 -4.07
N THR A 463 12.32 15.22 -4.52
CA THR A 463 10.96 15.54 -4.97
C THR A 463 11.02 16.47 -6.16
N VAL A 464 10.34 16.08 -7.23
CA VAL A 464 10.24 16.88 -8.44
C VAL A 464 9.01 17.76 -8.36
N GLU A 465 9.21 19.08 -8.41
CA GLU A 465 8.14 20.03 -8.68
C GLU A 465 7.91 20.07 -10.18
N ARG A 466 6.74 19.64 -10.62
CA ARG A 466 6.33 19.67 -12.02
C ARG A 466 6.01 21.09 -12.43
N LYS A 467 6.48 21.47 -13.62
CA LYS A 467 6.03 22.68 -14.29
C LYS A 467 4.56 22.47 -14.71
N ASP A 468 3.64 23.35 -14.30
CA ASP A 468 2.22 23.23 -14.66
C ASP A 468 2.07 23.32 -16.19
N PRO A 469 1.48 22.33 -16.87
CA PRO A 469 1.26 22.40 -18.31
C PRO A 469 0.36 23.57 -18.74
N ARG A 470 -0.36 24.22 -17.81
CA ARG A 470 -1.30 25.34 -18.09
C ARG A 470 -0.72 26.74 -17.91
N ALA A 471 0.57 26.87 -17.58
CA ALA A 471 1.22 28.18 -17.49
C ALA A 471 1.78 28.67 -18.84
N ALA A 472 1.60 27.89 -19.92
CA ALA A 472 2.13 28.15 -21.25
C ALA A 472 1.06 28.37 -22.35
N GLU A 473 -0.22 28.48 -21.96
CA GLU A 473 -1.31 29.04 -22.78
C GLU A 473 -1.83 30.31 -22.10
#